data_AF-A0A7Y4TKZ1-F1
#
_entry.id   AF-A0A7Y4TKZ1-F1
#
_cell.length_a   1.000
_cell.length_b   1.000
_cell.length_c   1.000
_cell.angle_alpha   90.00
_cell.angle_beta   90.00
_cell.angle_gamma   90.00
#
_symmetry.space_group_name_H-M   'P 1'
#
loop_
_entity.id
_entity.type
_entity.pdbx_description
1 polymer ?
#
loop_
_entity_poly.entity_id
_entity_poly.type
_entity_poly.pdbx_seq_one_letter_code
_entity_poly.pdbx_strand_id
1 'polypeptide(L)'
;GPDGTAGEIGHICVEPLGPPCGCGSNGCLEQFSSASAIVRMANELSGDYPDSSLIKIYGGFNALNVYGHGMEGDPLCVEVFRRAGVYLGIALAGLINVLNPEAIVIGGGAAEGWDLFIGATRAEIRKRAFREPAERAKIVRASLGNDAGIVGAAFLAFQKCGHGCQPGI
;
A
#
# COMPACT_ATOMS: atom_id res chain seq x y z
N GLY A 1 12.70 3.77 15.99
CA GLY A 1 14.01 4.44 15.82
C GLY A 1 14.11 5.56 16.83
N PRO A 2 15.30 6.16 17.01
CA PRO A 2 15.53 7.22 18.00
C PRO A 2 14.56 8.39 17.89
N ASP A 3 14.10 8.71 16.67
CA ASP A 3 13.26 9.88 16.39
C ASP A 3 11.78 9.54 16.12
N GLY A 4 11.35 8.30 16.37
CA GLY A 4 9.95 7.90 16.20
C GLY A 4 9.45 7.69 14.76
N THR A 5 10.30 7.83 13.74
CA THR A 5 9.96 7.71 12.31
C THR A 5 10.23 6.32 11.71
N ALA A 6 10.45 5.30 12.54
CA ALA A 6 10.71 3.96 12.04
C ALA A 6 9.41 3.35 11.48
N GLY A 7 9.51 2.77 10.28
CA GLY A 7 8.36 2.14 9.61
C GLY A 7 7.62 3.04 8.63
N GLU A 8 8.14 4.23 8.33
CA GLU A 8 7.63 5.13 7.27
C GLU A 8 7.89 4.57 5.86
N ILE A 9 7.28 3.42 5.55
CA ILE A 9 7.48 2.64 4.31
C ILE A 9 7.03 3.44 3.08
N GLY A 10 6.06 4.34 3.23
CA GLY A 10 5.60 5.22 2.16
C GLY A 10 6.70 6.11 1.57
N HIS A 11 7.76 6.39 2.32
CA HIS A 11 8.88 7.23 1.89
C HIS A 11 10.09 6.46 1.37
N ILE A 12 10.01 5.13 1.25
CA ILE A 12 11.02 4.35 0.54
C ILE A 12 11.01 4.77 -0.95
N CYS A 13 12.16 5.17 -1.47
CA CYS A 13 12.31 5.46 -2.90
C CYS A 13 12.26 4.15 -3.70
N VAL A 14 11.27 4.05 -4.61
CA VAL A 14 11.05 2.89 -5.49
C VAL A 14 11.30 3.22 -6.97
N GLU A 15 11.38 4.51 -7.31
CA GLU A 15 11.66 5.02 -8.66
C GLU A 15 12.54 6.28 -8.55
N PRO A 16 13.88 6.18 -8.64
CA PRO A 16 14.77 7.31 -8.40
C PRO A 16 14.52 8.54 -9.29
N LEU A 17 13.94 8.33 -10.48
CA LEU A 17 13.57 9.40 -11.43
C LEU A 17 12.06 9.70 -11.41
N GLY A 18 11.40 9.31 -10.33
CA GLY A 18 9.96 9.42 -10.16
C GLY A 18 9.49 10.83 -9.78
N PRO A 19 8.17 11.00 -9.58
CA PRO A 19 7.59 12.28 -9.20
C PRO A 19 8.09 12.76 -7.82
N PRO A 20 8.06 14.08 -7.57
CA PRO A 20 8.43 14.64 -6.28
C PRO A 20 7.50 14.17 -5.16
N CYS A 21 8.03 14.01 -3.96
CA CYS A 21 7.28 13.66 -2.76
C CYS A 21 7.28 14.83 -1.77
N GLY A 22 6.18 14.96 -1.00
CA GLY A 22 6.06 16.00 0.03
C GLY A 22 7.10 15.91 1.15
N CYS A 23 7.78 14.76 1.30
CA CYS A 23 8.90 14.62 2.25
C CYS A 23 10.20 15.30 1.79
N GLY A 24 10.25 15.83 0.55
CA GLY A 24 11.44 16.48 -0.04
C GLY A 24 12.31 15.56 -0.91
N SER A 25 11.98 14.27 -1.03
CA SER A 25 12.63 13.32 -1.94
C SER A 25 11.85 13.16 -3.26
N ASN A 26 12.28 12.21 -4.10
CA ASN A 26 11.60 11.82 -5.34
C ASN A 26 11.30 10.32 -5.35
N GLY A 27 10.19 9.94 -5.99
CA GLY A 27 9.89 8.54 -6.27
C GLY A 27 9.59 7.66 -5.06
N CYS A 28 9.12 8.27 -3.98
CA CYS A 28 8.66 7.55 -2.80
C CYS A 28 7.49 6.62 -3.16
N LEU A 29 7.37 5.47 -2.50
CA LEU A 29 6.29 4.51 -2.69
C LEU A 29 4.89 5.16 -2.62
N GLU A 30 4.70 6.12 -1.72
CA GLU A 30 3.45 6.89 -1.60
C GLU A 30 3.04 7.53 -2.92
N GLN A 31 4.00 7.93 -3.76
CA GLN A 31 3.70 8.52 -5.06
C GLN A 31 3.17 7.50 -6.08
N PHE A 32 3.12 6.21 -5.76
CA PHE A 32 2.66 5.17 -6.68
C PHE A 32 1.53 4.31 -6.10
N SER A 33 1.48 4.13 -4.78
CA SER A 33 0.55 3.19 -4.13
C SER A 33 -0.41 3.84 -3.13
N SER A 34 -0.51 5.18 -3.10
CA SER A 34 -1.50 5.90 -2.31
C SER A 34 -2.78 6.22 -3.11
N ALA A 35 -3.87 6.58 -2.42
CA ALA A 35 -5.11 7.00 -3.07
C ALA A 35 -4.93 8.21 -4.00
N SER A 36 -4.12 9.20 -3.60
CA SER A 36 -3.80 10.35 -4.45
C SER A 36 -2.96 9.96 -5.65
N ALA A 37 -2.02 9.00 -5.49
CA ALA A 37 -1.25 8.46 -6.60
C ALA A 37 -2.13 7.70 -7.62
N ILE A 38 -3.10 6.90 -7.15
CA ILE A 38 -4.07 6.22 -8.01
C ILE A 38 -4.83 7.24 -8.87
N VAL A 39 -5.36 8.30 -8.26
CA VAL A 39 -6.08 9.36 -9.00
C VAL A 39 -5.16 10.07 -9.98
N ARG A 40 -3.94 10.41 -9.57
CA ARG A 40 -2.97 11.09 -10.43
C ARG A 40 -2.63 10.23 -11.64
N MET A 41 -2.27 8.96 -11.45
CA MET A 41 -1.95 8.03 -12.54
C MET A 41 -3.15 7.78 -13.45
N ALA A 42 -4.37 7.71 -12.92
CA ALA A 42 -5.57 7.60 -13.74
C ALA A 42 -5.77 8.82 -14.65
N ASN A 43 -5.51 10.03 -14.15
CA ASN A 43 -5.53 11.24 -14.98
C ASN A 43 -4.42 11.23 -16.02
N GLU A 44 -3.18 10.93 -15.62
CA GLU A 44 -2.00 10.85 -16.51
C GLU A 44 -2.21 9.87 -17.68
N LEU A 45 -2.83 8.72 -17.40
CA LEU A 45 -3.05 7.67 -18.40
C LEU A 45 -4.36 7.81 -19.18
N SER A 46 -5.29 8.68 -18.76
CA SER A 46 -6.63 8.75 -19.37
C SER A 46 -6.62 8.99 -20.89
N GLY A 47 -5.65 9.76 -21.39
CA GLY A 47 -5.51 10.02 -22.83
C GLY A 47 -5.20 8.78 -23.67
N ASP A 48 -4.59 7.75 -23.08
CA ASP A 48 -4.25 6.49 -23.75
C ASP A 48 -5.44 5.51 -23.78
N TYR A 49 -6.53 5.82 -23.07
CA TYR A 49 -7.72 4.95 -22.92
C TYR A 49 -9.02 5.72 -23.22
N PRO A 50 -9.22 6.24 -24.44
CA PRO A 50 -10.37 7.09 -24.77
C PRO A 50 -11.74 6.43 -24.55
N ASP A 51 -11.81 5.10 -24.60
CA ASP A 51 -13.04 4.32 -24.41
C ASP A 51 -13.33 3.94 -22.95
N SER A 52 -12.45 4.32 -22.01
CA SER A 52 -12.60 4.01 -20.59
C SER A 52 -13.93 4.53 -20.04
N SER A 53 -14.62 3.67 -19.31
CA SER A 53 -15.83 3.98 -18.57
C SER A 53 -15.60 5.03 -17.48
N LEU A 54 -14.37 5.12 -16.94
CA LEU A 54 -13.98 6.11 -15.94
C LEU A 54 -14.07 7.55 -16.49
N ILE A 55 -13.73 7.76 -17.76
CA ILE A 55 -13.70 9.10 -18.40
C ILE A 55 -15.12 9.68 -18.55
N LYS A 56 -16.14 8.83 -18.53
CA LYS A 56 -17.55 9.24 -18.67
C LYS A 56 -18.14 9.83 -17.38
N ILE A 57 -17.38 9.84 -16.29
CA ILE A 57 -17.83 10.33 -14.99
C ILE A 57 -17.77 11.85 -14.92
N TYR A 58 -18.87 12.45 -14.45
CA TYR A 58 -18.92 13.86 -14.10
C TYR A 58 -18.34 14.12 -12.71
N GLY A 59 -17.57 15.19 -12.54
CA GLY A 59 -17.02 15.61 -11.24
C GLY A 59 -15.59 15.16 -10.93
N GLY A 60 -14.91 14.52 -11.89
CA GLY A 60 -13.49 14.15 -11.78
C GLY A 60 -13.24 12.79 -11.13
N PHE A 61 -11.98 12.36 -11.18
CA PHE A 61 -11.58 11.04 -10.67
C PHE A 61 -11.32 11.09 -9.17
N ASN A 62 -11.70 10.02 -8.48
CA ASN A 62 -11.34 9.76 -7.08
C ASN A 62 -10.98 8.28 -6.92
N ALA A 63 -10.30 7.91 -5.84
CA ALA A 63 -9.82 6.52 -5.71
C ALA A 63 -10.97 5.49 -5.69
N LEU A 64 -12.16 5.89 -5.21
CA LEU A 64 -13.33 5.01 -5.13
C LEU A 64 -13.90 4.70 -6.51
N ASN A 65 -14.04 5.71 -7.40
CA ASN A 65 -14.54 5.46 -8.75
C ASN A 65 -13.50 4.72 -9.61
N VAL A 66 -12.20 5.05 -9.49
CA VAL A 66 -11.15 4.30 -10.17
C VAL A 66 -11.18 2.83 -9.75
N TYR A 67 -11.37 2.56 -8.44
CA TYR A 67 -11.55 1.19 -7.95
C TYR A 67 -12.79 0.50 -8.52
N GLY A 68 -13.97 1.14 -8.40
CA GLY A 68 -15.23 0.57 -8.86
C GLY A 68 -15.18 0.18 -10.34
N HIS A 69 -14.71 1.08 -11.19
CA HIS A 69 -14.54 0.81 -12.62
C HIS A 69 -13.48 -0.27 -12.88
N GLY A 70 -12.41 -0.32 -12.09
CA GLY A 70 -11.42 -1.40 -12.17
C GLY A 70 -12.00 -2.78 -11.86
N MET A 71 -12.89 -2.87 -10.86
CA MET A 71 -13.59 -4.11 -10.53
C MET A 71 -14.57 -4.56 -11.62
N GLU A 72 -15.10 -3.62 -12.40
CA GLU A 72 -15.90 -3.90 -13.61
C GLU A 72 -15.03 -4.28 -14.83
N GLY A 73 -13.70 -4.26 -14.68
CA GLY A 73 -12.75 -4.66 -15.72
C GLY A 73 -12.33 -3.52 -16.66
N ASP A 74 -12.53 -2.26 -16.28
CA ASP A 74 -12.08 -1.11 -17.07
C ASP A 74 -10.55 -1.14 -17.27
N PRO A 75 -10.05 -1.15 -18.52
CA PRO A 75 -8.61 -1.34 -18.79
C PRO A 75 -7.71 -0.25 -18.18
N LEU A 76 -8.15 1.01 -18.15
CA LEU A 76 -7.40 2.11 -17.56
C LEU A 76 -7.23 1.89 -16.06
N CYS A 77 -8.33 1.59 -15.38
CA CYS A 77 -8.33 1.37 -13.94
C CYS A 77 -7.52 0.14 -13.54
N VAL A 78 -7.67 -0.97 -14.28
CA VAL A 78 -6.88 -2.19 -14.07
C VAL A 78 -5.38 -1.91 -14.22
N GLU A 79 -4.97 -1.14 -15.23
CA GLU A 79 -3.57 -0.76 -15.43
C GLU A 79 -3.04 0.11 -14.29
N VAL A 80 -3.83 1.08 -13.81
CA VAL A 80 -3.46 1.94 -12.67
C VAL A 80 -3.19 1.10 -11.41
N PHE A 81 -4.08 0.17 -11.06
CA PHE A 81 -3.89 -0.70 -9.91
C PHE A 81 -2.76 -1.72 -10.12
N ARG A 82 -2.56 -2.21 -11.34
CA ARG A 82 -1.42 -3.07 -11.67
C ARG A 82 -0.11 -2.33 -11.41
N ARG A 83 0.02 -1.07 -11.84
CA ARG A 83 1.20 -0.23 -11.57
C ARG A 83 1.41 -0.01 -10.08
N ALA A 84 0.35 0.36 -9.36
CA ALA A 84 0.41 0.51 -7.91
C ALA A 84 0.88 -0.78 -7.22
N GLY A 85 0.40 -1.93 -7.68
CA GLY A 85 0.80 -3.24 -7.19
C GLY A 85 2.27 -3.58 -7.46
N VAL A 86 2.79 -3.24 -8.63
CA VAL A 86 4.21 -3.40 -8.98
C VAL A 86 5.09 -2.60 -8.00
N TYR A 87 4.84 -1.29 -7.85
CA TYR A 87 5.67 -0.46 -6.97
C TYR A 87 5.58 -0.86 -5.50
N LEU A 88 4.39 -1.28 -5.04
CA LEU A 88 4.24 -1.88 -3.72
C LEU A 88 5.10 -3.14 -3.58
N GLY A 89 5.10 -4.02 -4.58
CA GLY A 89 5.91 -5.23 -4.58
C GLY A 89 7.41 -4.96 -4.57
N ILE A 90 7.88 -3.89 -5.23
CA ILE A 90 9.30 -3.44 -5.17
C ILE A 90 9.69 -3.12 -3.72
N ALA A 91 8.89 -2.30 -3.04
CA ALA A 91 9.16 -1.91 -1.66
C ALA A 91 9.10 -3.12 -0.71
N LEU A 92 8.04 -3.94 -0.83
CA LEU A 92 7.86 -5.11 0.03
C LEU A 92 8.95 -6.17 -0.17
N ALA A 93 9.46 -6.36 -1.39
CA ALA A 93 10.58 -7.25 -1.64
C ALA A 93 11.84 -6.84 -0.88
N GLY A 94 12.14 -5.52 -0.87
CA GLY A 94 13.24 -4.98 -0.08
C GLY A 94 13.06 -5.24 1.41
N LEU A 95 11.86 -5.00 1.94
CA LEU A 95 11.55 -5.28 3.35
C LEU A 95 11.64 -6.77 3.68
N ILE A 96 11.20 -7.67 2.79
CA ILE A 96 11.33 -9.12 2.97
C ILE A 96 12.81 -9.51 3.07
N ASN A 97 13.66 -8.98 2.19
CA ASN A 97 15.08 -9.29 2.20
C ASN A 97 15.80 -8.79 3.47
N VAL A 98 15.35 -7.66 4.03
CA VAL A 98 15.99 -7.04 5.20
C VAL A 98 15.46 -7.62 6.51
N LEU A 99 14.15 -7.89 6.59
CA LEU A 99 13.48 -8.25 7.85
C LEU A 99 13.11 -9.73 7.94
N ASN A 100 13.06 -10.46 6.81
CA ASN A 100 12.61 -11.85 6.71
C ASN A 100 11.31 -12.15 7.52
N PRO A 101 10.23 -11.38 7.31
CA PRO A 101 9.02 -11.49 8.11
C PRO A 101 8.20 -12.74 7.74
N GLU A 102 7.47 -13.28 8.71
CA GLU A 102 6.49 -14.36 8.45
C GLU A 102 5.22 -13.83 7.76
N ALA A 103 4.87 -12.57 7.97
CA ALA A 103 3.69 -11.95 7.38
C ALA A 103 3.86 -10.44 7.16
N ILE A 104 3.18 -9.94 6.15
CA ILE A 104 3.00 -8.51 5.86
C ILE A 104 1.50 -8.27 5.74
N VAL A 105 0.99 -7.42 6.62
CA VAL A 105 -0.43 -7.07 6.69
C VAL A 105 -0.65 -5.73 5.99
N ILE A 106 -1.50 -5.71 4.96
CA ILE A 106 -1.87 -4.49 4.25
C ILE A 106 -3.27 -4.06 4.69
N GLY A 107 -3.37 -2.88 5.30
CA GLY A 107 -4.62 -2.33 5.82
C GLY A 107 -4.90 -0.91 5.33
N GLY A 108 -5.91 -0.28 5.94
CA GLY A 108 -6.39 1.06 5.57
C GLY A 108 -7.09 1.09 4.21
N GLY A 109 -7.34 2.30 3.70
CA GLY A 109 -8.04 2.49 2.41
C GLY A 109 -7.35 1.85 1.21
N ALA A 110 -6.04 1.57 1.30
CA ALA A 110 -5.31 0.83 0.27
C ALA A 110 -5.83 -0.60 0.11
N ALA A 111 -6.32 -1.23 1.19
CA ALA A 111 -6.85 -2.58 1.17
C ALA A 111 -8.16 -2.69 0.37
N GLU A 112 -8.88 -1.60 0.10
CA GLU A 112 -10.09 -1.62 -0.72
C GLU A 112 -9.79 -2.08 -2.16
N GLY A 113 -8.62 -1.70 -2.70
CA GLY A 113 -8.16 -2.11 -4.03
C GLY A 113 -7.60 -3.53 -4.13
N TRP A 114 -7.69 -4.34 -3.08
CA TRP A 114 -6.92 -5.58 -2.90
C TRP A 114 -6.88 -6.47 -4.14
N ASP A 115 -8.04 -6.80 -4.71
CA ASP A 115 -8.16 -7.76 -5.80
C ASP A 115 -7.50 -7.28 -7.10
N LEU A 116 -7.36 -5.97 -7.30
CA LEU A 116 -6.77 -5.39 -8.51
C LEU A 116 -5.23 -5.32 -8.45
N PHE A 117 -4.63 -5.14 -7.27
CA PHE A 117 -3.18 -4.94 -7.16
C PHE A 117 -2.41 -6.15 -6.62
N ILE A 118 -3.04 -7.01 -5.79
CA ILE A 118 -2.30 -8.02 -5.02
C ILE A 118 -1.59 -9.03 -5.92
N GLY A 119 -2.17 -9.35 -7.08
CA GLY A 119 -1.55 -10.23 -8.07
C GLY A 119 -0.21 -9.67 -8.56
N ALA A 120 -0.20 -8.38 -8.95
CA ALA A 120 0.99 -7.68 -9.40
C ALA A 120 2.04 -7.54 -8.29
N THR A 121 1.60 -7.22 -7.06
CA THR A 121 2.48 -7.15 -5.88
C THR A 121 3.19 -8.47 -5.61
N ARG A 122 2.45 -9.58 -5.56
CA ARG A 122 3.04 -10.91 -5.33
C ARG A 122 3.97 -11.32 -6.47
N ALA A 123 3.61 -11.02 -7.71
CA ALA A 123 4.48 -11.28 -8.86
C ALA A 123 5.80 -10.51 -8.75
N GLU A 124 5.76 -9.25 -8.35
CA GLU A 124 6.95 -8.43 -8.23
C GLU A 124 7.83 -8.81 -7.03
N ILE A 125 7.23 -9.21 -5.90
CA ILE A 125 7.96 -9.77 -4.76
C ILE A 125 8.79 -10.99 -5.18
N ARG A 126 8.18 -11.95 -5.89
CA ARG A 126 8.86 -13.18 -6.33
C ARG A 126 10.05 -12.92 -7.28
N LYS A 127 10.05 -11.81 -8.01
CA LYS A 127 11.16 -11.44 -8.90
C LYS A 127 12.37 -10.86 -8.17
N ARG A 128 12.17 -10.29 -6.98
CA ARG A 128 13.15 -9.39 -6.32
C ARG A 128 13.60 -9.85 -4.95
N ALA A 129 12.73 -10.53 -4.21
CA ALA A 129 13.08 -11.08 -2.92
C ALA A 129 13.81 -12.42 -3.06
N PHE A 130 14.62 -12.78 -2.08
CA PHE A 130 15.15 -14.14 -1.98
C PHE A 130 14.01 -15.14 -1.96
N ARG A 131 14.17 -16.25 -2.69
CA ARG A 131 13.08 -17.21 -2.96
C ARG A 131 12.46 -17.73 -1.67
N GLU A 132 13.27 -18.23 -0.74
CA GLU A 132 12.78 -18.88 0.48
C GLU A 132 12.04 -17.87 1.41
N PRO A 133 12.56 -16.65 1.69
CA PRO A 133 11.78 -15.61 2.35
C PRO A 133 10.50 -15.20 1.62
N ALA A 134 10.53 -15.07 0.28
CA ALA A 134 9.38 -14.67 -0.52
C ALA A 134 8.24 -15.71 -0.47
N GLU A 135 8.58 -16.99 -0.45
CA GLU A 135 7.62 -18.09 -0.32
C GLU A 135 7.05 -18.19 1.11
N ARG A 136 7.85 -17.85 2.12
CA ARG A 136 7.45 -17.86 3.54
C ARG A 136 6.52 -16.70 3.90
N ALA A 137 6.85 -15.50 3.44
CA ALA A 137 6.16 -14.28 3.84
C ALA A 137 4.70 -14.26 3.34
N LYS A 138 3.74 -14.29 4.26
CA LYS A 138 2.31 -14.21 3.94
C LYS A 138 1.90 -12.76 3.73
N ILE A 139 1.47 -12.41 2.52
CA ILE A 139 0.86 -11.11 2.23
C ILE A 139 -0.66 -11.22 2.44
N VAL A 140 -1.17 -10.56 3.48
CA VAL A 140 -2.57 -10.69 3.94
C VAL A 140 -3.25 -9.33 4.05
N ARG A 141 -4.57 -9.31 3.79
CA ARG A 141 -5.42 -8.13 3.98
C ARG A 141 -5.75 -7.97 5.46
N ALA A 142 -5.66 -6.76 5.99
CA ALA A 142 -6.09 -6.47 7.36
C ALA A 142 -7.60 -6.70 7.50
N SER A 143 -8.02 -7.40 8.57
CA SER A 143 -9.43 -7.71 8.84
C SER A 143 -10.12 -6.66 9.72
N LEU A 144 -9.35 -5.84 10.45
CA LEU A 144 -9.87 -4.88 11.42
C LEU A 144 -10.26 -3.51 10.81
N GLY A 145 -10.07 -3.33 9.49
CA GLY A 145 -10.41 -2.09 8.80
C GLY A 145 -9.85 -0.84 9.51
N ASN A 146 -10.71 0.14 9.76
CA ASN A 146 -10.36 1.41 10.42
C ASN A 146 -10.14 1.25 11.94
N ASP A 147 -10.55 0.13 12.55
CA ASP A 147 -10.45 -0.07 14.00
C ASP A 147 -9.04 -0.50 14.43
N ALA A 148 -8.17 -0.89 13.49
CA ALA A 148 -6.81 -1.33 13.76
C ALA A 148 -6.01 -0.31 14.60
N GLY A 149 -6.18 0.99 14.31
CA GLY A 149 -5.50 2.06 15.05
C GLY A 149 -5.99 2.18 16.51
N ILE A 150 -7.31 2.12 16.73
CA ILE A 150 -7.90 2.18 18.07
C ILE A 150 -7.52 0.95 18.89
N VAL A 151 -7.58 -0.25 18.30
CA VAL A 151 -7.20 -1.49 18.98
C VAL A 151 -5.72 -1.47 19.36
N GLY A 152 -4.86 -1.00 18.44
CA GLY A 152 -3.43 -0.85 18.71
C GLY A 152 -3.14 0.14 19.84
N ALA A 153 -3.81 1.30 19.84
CA ALA A 153 -3.69 2.28 20.91
C ALA A 153 -4.18 1.74 22.27
N ALA A 154 -5.31 1.04 22.28
CA ALA A 154 -5.85 0.40 23.48
C ALA A 154 -4.91 -0.68 24.02
N PHE A 155 -4.31 -1.50 23.15
CA PHE A 155 -3.33 -2.51 23.55
C PHE A 155 -2.06 -1.89 24.14
N LEU A 156 -1.53 -0.82 23.54
CA LEU A 156 -0.37 -0.09 24.09
C LEU A 156 -0.69 0.53 25.45
N ALA A 157 -1.89 1.10 25.63
CA ALA A 157 -2.35 1.60 26.92
C ALA A 157 -2.47 0.46 27.94
N PHE A 158 -3.06 -0.67 27.55
CA PHE A 158 -3.18 -1.87 28.40
C PHE A 158 -1.80 -2.42 28.81
N GLN A 159 -0.83 -2.49 27.90
CA GLN A 159 0.52 -2.93 28.23
C GLN A 159 1.21 -1.99 29.22
N LYS A 160 1.06 -0.67 29.06
CA LYS A 160 1.63 0.32 29.97
C LYS A 160 0.98 0.30 31.35
N CYS A 161 -0.33 0.06 31.43
CA CYS A 161 -1.06 -0.04 32.70
C CYS A 161 -0.88 -1.42 33.37
N GLY A 162 -0.73 -2.49 32.60
CA GLY A 162 -0.65 -3.88 33.09
C GLY A 162 0.69 -4.26 33.74
N HIS A 163 1.76 -3.49 33.54
CA HIS A 163 3.06 -3.71 34.19
C HIS A 163 3.25 -2.90 35.49
N GLY A 164 2.23 -2.17 35.95
CA GLY A 164 2.28 -1.30 37.13
C GLY A 164 1.54 -1.82 38.38
N CYS A 165 0.82 -2.94 38.30
CA CYS A 165 0.26 -3.59 39.49
C CYS A 165 1.18 -4.74 39.91
N GLN A 166 2.27 -4.42 40.60
CA GLN A 166 2.67 -5.34 41.67
C GLN A 166 1.55 -5.31 42.72
N PRO A 167 1.00 -6.46 43.13
CA PRO A 167 0.09 -6.48 44.27
C PRO A 167 0.88 -5.98 45.48
N GLY A 168 0.58 -4.75 45.87
CA GLY A 168 1.03 -4.21 47.14
C GLY A 168 0.16 -4.79 48.25
N ILE A 169 0.86 -5.32 49.26
CA ILE A 169 0.42 -5.88 50.56
C ILE A 169 -0.01 -7.35 50.51
#